data_AF-A0A5C5UQU4-F1
#
_entry.id   AF-A0A5C5UQU4-F1
#
_cell.length_a   1.000
_cell.length_b   1.000
_cell.length_c   1.000
_cell.angle_alpha   90.00
_cell.angle_beta   90.00
_cell.angle_gamma   90.00
#
_symmetry.space_group_name_H-M   'P 1'
#
loop_
_entity.id
_entity.type
_entity.pdbx_description
1 polymer ?
#
loop_
_entity_poly.entity_id
_entity_poly.type
_entity_poly.pdbx_seq_one_letter_code
_entity_poly.pdbx_strand_id
1 'polypeptide(L)'
;MERFEMVIEQYTPMISALIRKLHIYRDFEVYRQAGKVALWQAYKRYDKTKGNFTPFAYRSIHGALLDELKHEARFASQVTVVESESFEGLVDSRFTDELPEWLDQVQLTEEERRLLENLFVEGRSLAELAVLHQLSLAGMKKRRERLLKKVRSQLLEDKVDILK
;
A
#
# COMPACT_ATOMS: atom_id res chain seq x y z
N MET A 1 -2.96 15.41 28.62
CA MET A 1 -2.80 14.29 27.67
C MET A 1 -2.18 14.73 26.34
N GLU A 2 -1.78 16.00 26.17
CA GLU A 2 -1.69 16.66 24.86
C GLU A 2 -0.34 16.54 24.11
N ARG A 3 0.69 15.88 24.68
CA ARG A 3 2.05 15.97 24.11
C ARG A 3 2.33 15.04 22.93
N PHE A 4 1.61 13.92 22.85
CA PHE A 4 1.79 12.96 21.75
C PHE A 4 0.81 13.19 20.60
N GLU A 5 -0.39 13.70 20.86
CA GLU A 5 -1.37 14.06 19.82
C GLU A 5 -0.78 15.08 18.85
N MET A 6 -0.08 16.11 19.34
CA MET A 6 0.64 17.04 18.46
C MET A 6 1.73 16.36 17.62
N VAL A 7 2.41 15.35 18.18
CA VAL A 7 3.43 14.59 17.47
C VAL A 7 2.78 13.70 16.41
N ILE A 8 1.64 13.08 16.70
CA ILE A 8 0.93 12.24 15.74
C ILE A 8 0.46 13.07 14.54
N GLU A 9 -0.10 14.26 14.78
CA GLU A 9 -0.51 15.18 13.72
C GLU A 9 0.69 15.61 12.87
N GLN A 10 1.79 16.04 13.51
CA GLN A 10 2.98 16.51 12.83
C GLN A 10 3.63 15.44 11.94
N TYR A 11 3.60 14.17 12.35
CA TYR A 11 4.33 13.09 11.66
C TYR A 11 3.42 12.16 10.83
N THR A 12 2.09 12.31 10.88
CA THR A 12 1.17 11.56 10.00
C THR A 12 1.47 11.75 8.49
N PRO A 13 1.86 12.95 8.00
CA PRO A 13 2.30 13.11 6.62
C PRO A 13 3.53 12.25 6.28
N MET A 14 4.46 12.05 7.22
CA MET A 14 5.64 11.18 7.03
C MET A 14 5.25 9.72 6.88
N ILE A 15 4.31 9.23 7.69
CA ILE A 15 3.76 7.86 7.56
C ILE A 15 3.14 7.70 6.17
N SER A 16 2.33 8.66 5.76
CA SER A 16 1.68 8.64 4.44
C SER A 16 2.69 8.70 3.29
N ALA A 17 3.78 9.45 3.43
CA ALA A 17 4.86 9.50 2.45
C ALA A 17 5.62 8.17 2.37
N LEU A 18 5.86 7.51 3.50
CA LEU A 18 6.52 6.22 3.56
C LEU A 18 5.67 5.09 2.96
N ILE A 19 4.36 5.07 3.21
CA ILE A 19 3.41 4.14 2.58
C ILE A 19 3.50 4.25 1.05
N ARG A 20 3.50 5.48 0.50
CA ARG A 20 3.65 5.71 -0.94
C ARG A 20 5.02 5.27 -1.46
N LYS A 21 6.10 5.61 -0.72
CA LYS A 21 7.49 5.26 -1.07
C LYS A 21 7.71 3.74 -1.10
N LEU A 22 7.06 3.02 -0.18
CA LEU A 22 7.13 1.56 -0.08
C LEU A 22 6.18 0.85 -1.04
N HIS A 23 5.43 1.60 -1.86
CA HIS A 23 4.52 1.01 -2.82
C HIS A 23 3.49 0.08 -2.14
N ILE A 24 2.97 0.51 -0.99
CA ILE A 24 1.85 -0.16 -0.30
C ILE A 24 0.55 0.34 -0.94
N TYR A 25 -0.30 -0.60 -1.34
CA TYR A 25 -1.50 -0.29 -2.14
C TYR A 25 -2.81 -0.82 -1.57
N ARG A 26 -2.74 -1.66 -0.54
CA ARG A 26 -3.89 -2.20 0.18
C ARG A 26 -3.66 -2.07 1.68
N ASP A 27 -4.67 -2.39 2.48
CA ASP A 27 -4.62 -2.38 3.94
C ASP A 27 -4.07 -1.09 4.54
N PHE A 28 -4.37 0.04 3.90
CA PHE A 28 -3.79 1.33 4.27
C PHE A 28 -3.99 1.66 5.74
N GLU A 29 -5.10 1.25 6.34
CA GLU A 29 -5.35 1.47 7.75
C GLU A 29 -4.40 0.67 8.64
N VAL A 30 -4.13 -0.61 8.32
CA VAL A 30 -3.17 -1.45 9.04
C VAL A 30 -1.79 -0.80 9.03
N TYR A 31 -1.31 -0.40 7.85
CA TYR A 31 -0.02 0.27 7.70
C TYR A 31 0.03 1.65 8.39
N ARG A 32 -1.05 2.44 8.32
CA ARG A 32 -1.15 3.70 9.06
C ARG A 32 -1.04 3.46 10.56
N GLN A 33 -1.72 2.45 11.09
CA GLN A 33 -1.66 2.12 12.51
C GLN A 33 -0.29 1.58 12.92
N ALA A 34 0.32 0.68 12.15
CA ALA A 34 1.69 0.22 12.38
C ALA A 34 2.68 1.39 12.43
N GLY A 35 2.55 2.35 11.50
CA GLY A 35 3.35 3.57 11.51
C GLY A 35 3.11 4.45 12.75
N LYS A 36 1.86 4.64 13.17
CA LYS A 36 1.51 5.40 14.38
C LYS A 36 2.03 4.74 15.66
N VAL A 37 1.92 3.42 15.76
CA VAL A 37 2.46 2.63 16.89
C VAL A 37 3.98 2.76 16.94
N ALA A 38 4.66 2.66 15.81
CA ALA A 38 6.12 2.84 15.74
C ALA A 38 6.54 4.27 16.13
N LEU A 39 5.78 5.28 15.70
CA LEU A 39 6.00 6.67 16.11
C LEU A 39 5.84 6.85 17.62
N TRP A 40 4.82 6.24 18.23
CA TRP A 40 4.62 6.24 19.69
C TRP A 40 5.80 5.60 20.42
N GLN A 41 6.26 4.44 19.96
CA GLN A 41 7.41 3.75 20.54
C GLN A 41 8.69 4.59 20.40
N ALA A 42 8.91 5.22 19.25
CA ALA A 42 10.03 6.14 19.04
C ALA A 42 9.94 7.34 19.98
N TYR A 43 8.77 7.95 20.13
CA TYR A 43 8.53 9.06 21.05
C TYR A 43 8.91 8.71 22.49
N LYS A 44 8.51 7.51 22.97
CA LYS A 44 8.84 7.03 24.31
C LYS A 44 10.33 6.75 24.53
N ARG A 45 11.04 6.28 23.50
CA ARG A 45 12.46 5.87 23.58
C ARG A 45 13.43 6.99 23.23
N TYR A 46 12.93 8.12 22.73
CA TYR A 46 13.76 9.20 22.24
C TYR A 46 14.57 9.85 23.36
N ASP A 47 15.87 9.96 23.11
CA ASP A 47 16.83 10.62 23.98
C ASP A 47 17.38 11.85 23.25
N LYS A 48 17.09 13.03 23.81
CA LYS A 48 17.50 14.32 23.23
C LYS A 48 19.01 14.48 23.12
N THR A 49 19.80 13.73 23.90
CA THR A 49 21.27 13.77 23.83
C THR A 49 21.82 13.08 22.59
N LYS A 50 21.01 12.23 21.92
CA LYS A 50 21.41 11.40 20.77
C LYS A 50 21.11 12.03 19.41
N GLY A 51 20.68 13.30 19.38
CA GLY A 51 20.39 14.05 18.15
C GLY A 51 18.91 14.34 17.95
N ASN A 52 18.50 14.65 16.72
CA ASN A 52 17.14 15.09 16.39
C ASN A 52 16.14 13.90 16.36
N PHE A 53 14.90 14.15 16.76
CA PHE A 53 13.80 13.18 16.73
C PHE A 53 13.38 12.77 15.31
N THR A 54 13.35 13.69 14.35
CA THR A 54 12.80 13.43 13.00
C THR A 54 13.47 12.24 12.29
N PRO A 55 14.82 12.14 12.23
CA PRO A 55 15.46 10.98 11.61
C PRO A 55 15.23 9.67 12.37
N PHE A 56 15.11 9.75 13.70
CA PHE A 56 14.83 8.58 14.53
C PHE A 56 13.40 8.06 14.34
N ALA A 57 12.42 8.96 14.31
CA ALA A 57 11.03 8.65 13.99
C ALA A 57 10.92 8.06 12.59
N TYR A 58 11.56 8.66 11.59
CA TYR A 58 11.58 8.15 10.21
C TYR A 58 12.07 6.70 10.14
N ARG A 59 13.22 6.39 10.76
CA ARG A 59 13.78 5.03 10.77
C ARG A 59 12.86 4.04 11.47
N SER A 60 12.25 4.44 12.59
CA SER A 60 11.34 3.60 13.36
C SER A 60 10.06 3.27 12.58
N ILE A 61 9.43 4.29 11.98
CA ILE A 61 8.23 4.12 11.14
C ILE A 61 8.55 3.27 9.91
N HIS A 62 9.64 3.58 9.21
CA HIS A 62 10.02 2.83 8.01
C HIS A 62 10.30 1.35 8.31
N GLY A 63 10.99 1.07 9.43
CA GLY A 63 11.22 -0.30 9.90
C GLY A 63 9.91 -1.05 10.16
N ALA A 64 8.99 -0.44 10.91
CA ALA A 64 7.71 -1.06 11.21
C ALA A 64 6.87 -1.36 9.96
N LEU A 65 6.84 -0.44 8.99
CA LEU A 65 6.13 -0.67 7.72
C LEU A 65 6.77 -1.82 6.91
N LEU A 66 8.10 -1.93 6.90
CA LEU A 66 8.79 -3.05 6.27
C LEU A 66 8.54 -4.38 6.98
N ASP A 67 8.43 -4.36 8.31
CA ASP A 67 8.17 -5.57 9.08
C ASP A 67 6.72 -6.05 8.88
N GLU A 68 5.77 -5.13 8.76
CA GLU A 68 4.38 -5.45 8.38
C GLU A 68 4.31 -6.04 6.96
N LEU A 69 5.02 -5.45 5.99
CA LEU A 69 5.14 -6.01 4.64
C LEU A 69 5.71 -7.44 4.63
N LYS A 70 6.73 -7.72 5.46
CA LYS A 70 7.29 -9.08 5.60
C LYS A 70 6.29 -10.03 6.26
N HIS A 71 5.51 -9.54 7.22
CA HIS A 71 4.47 -10.32 7.88
C HIS A 71 3.38 -10.72 6.87
N GLU A 72 2.87 -9.78 6.08
CA GLU A 72 1.90 -10.02 5.00
C GLU A 72 2.44 -11.04 3.99
N ALA A 73 3.69 -10.88 3.52
CA ALA A 73 4.30 -11.81 2.57
C ALA A 73 4.45 -13.24 3.12
N ARG A 74 4.76 -13.38 4.42
CA ARG A 74 4.82 -14.70 5.09
C ARG A 74 3.45 -15.31 5.28
N PHE A 75 2.42 -14.49 5.54
CA PHE A 75 1.05 -14.96 5.66
C PHE A 75 0.53 -15.44 4.32
N ALA A 76 0.67 -14.64 3.26
CA ALA A 76 0.24 -15.00 1.90
C ALA A 76 0.90 -16.30 1.39
N SER A 77 2.21 -16.48 1.66
CA SER A 77 2.93 -17.73 1.30
C SER A 77 2.53 -18.95 2.13
N GLN A 78 2.02 -18.77 3.35
CA GLN A 78 1.49 -19.87 4.16
C GLN A 78 0.03 -20.19 3.79
N VAL A 79 -0.78 -19.18 3.53
CA VAL A 79 -2.18 -19.35 3.10
C VAL A 79 -2.25 -20.09 1.76
N THR A 80 -1.38 -19.78 0.79
CA THR A 80 -1.31 -20.53 -0.48
C THR A 80 -0.92 -22.01 -0.32
N VAL A 81 -0.23 -22.38 0.77
CA VAL A 81 0.06 -23.79 1.07
C VAL A 81 -1.13 -24.46 1.75
N VAL A 82 -1.85 -23.73 2.60
CA VAL A 82 -3.00 -24.23 3.38
C VAL A 82 -4.31 -24.22 2.59
N GLU A 83 -4.46 -23.43 1.52
CA GLU A 83 -5.62 -23.48 0.62
C GLU A 83 -5.79 -24.84 -0.09
N SER A 84 -4.79 -25.72 -0.04
CA SER A 84 -4.95 -27.13 -0.43
C SER A 84 -5.78 -27.96 0.56
N GLU A 85 -6.00 -27.46 1.78
CA GLU A 85 -6.71 -28.13 2.86
C GLU A 85 -7.56 -27.12 3.68
N SER A 86 -8.70 -26.71 3.11
CA SER A 86 -9.91 -26.25 3.84
C SER A 86 -9.78 -25.02 4.77
N PHE A 87 -10.24 -23.85 4.31
CA PHE A 87 -10.59 -22.74 5.21
C PHE A 87 -11.86 -22.00 4.73
N GLU A 88 -13.03 -22.59 5.00
CA GLU A 88 -14.31 -21.88 4.98
C GLU A 88 -14.58 -21.33 6.40
N GLY A 89 -14.55 -20.01 6.54
CA GLY A 89 -15.14 -19.33 7.68
C GLY A 89 -14.17 -18.50 8.51
N LEU A 90 -13.90 -17.28 8.05
CA LEU A 90 -13.78 -16.03 8.83
C LEU A 90 -13.20 -14.93 7.93
N VAL A 91 -13.99 -14.45 6.97
CA VAL A 91 -13.63 -13.25 6.20
C VAL A 91 -14.28 -12.05 6.90
N ASP A 92 -13.45 -11.21 7.53
CA ASP A 92 -13.85 -9.95 8.12
C ASP A 92 -14.28 -8.99 7.00
N SER A 93 -15.59 -8.76 6.87
CA SER A 93 -16.27 -7.99 5.81
C SER A 93 -15.96 -6.47 5.79
N ARG A 94 -14.83 -6.02 6.36
CA ARG A 94 -14.54 -4.59 6.58
C ARG A 94 -13.55 -3.97 5.59
N PHE A 95 -13.03 -4.74 4.65
CA PHE A 95 -12.24 -4.23 3.54
C PHE A 95 -12.78 -4.85 2.27
N THR A 96 -13.39 -4.04 1.40
CA THR A 96 -13.78 -4.52 0.08
C THR A 96 -12.50 -4.75 -0.72
N ASP A 97 -12.19 -6.02 -0.99
CA ASP A 97 -11.17 -6.47 -1.93
C ASP A 97 -11.58 -6.15 -3.38
N GLU A 98 -12.06 -4.94 -3.64
CA GLU A 98 -12.60 -4.54 -4.94
C GLU A 98 -11.90 -3.27 -5.42
N LEU A 99 -11.84 -3.12 -6.74
CA LEU A 99 -11.36 -1.88 -7.33
C LEU A 99 -12.33 -0.73 -6.98
N PRO A 100 -11.83 0.48 -6.72
CA PRO A 100 -12.69 1.60 -6.37
C PRO A 100 -13.70 1.94 -7.49
N GLU A 101 -14.93 2.28 -7.13
CA GLU A 101 -16.00 2.65 -8.08
C GLU A 101 -15.62 3.78 -9.04
N TRP A 102 -14.78 4.74 -8.61
CA TRP A 102 -14.32 5.83 -9.48
C TRP A 102 -13.52 5.33 -10.69
N LEU A 103 -12.98 4.12 -10.64
CA LEU A 103 -12.20 3.54 -11.72
C LEU A 103 -13.09 3.16 -12.92
N ASP A 104 -14.40 2.97 -12.73
CA ASP A 104 -15.34 2.69 -13.81
C ASP A 104 -15.52 3.88 -14.76
N GLN A 105 -15.08 5.08 -14.35
CA GLN A 105 -15.04 6.27 -15.19
C GLN A 105 -13.81 6.28 -16.13
N VAL A 106 -12.81 5.44 -15.86
CA VAL A 106 -11.57 5.35 -16.65
C VAL A 106 -11.75 4.33 -17.78
N GLN A 107 -11.41 4.74 -19.00
CA GLN A 107 -11.45 3.90 -20.20
C GLN A 107 -10.30 2.87 -20.18
N LEU A 108 -10.51 1.75 -19.48
CA LEU A 108 -9.58 0.62 -19.41
C LEU A 108 -10.01 -0.52 -20.33
N THR A 109 -9.05 -1.21 -20.93
CA THR A 109 -9.35 -2.50 -21.55
C THR A 109 -9.56 -3.56 -20.48
N GLU A 110 -10.21 -4.67 -20.84
CA GLU A 110 -10.42 -5.80 -19.92
C GLU A 110 -9.10 -6.31 -19.32
N GLU A 111 -8.05 -6.41 -20.15
CA GLU A 111 -6.72 -6.81 -19.68
C GLU A 111 -6.09 -5.81 -18.71
N GLU A 112 -6.34 -4.51 -18.91
CA GLU A 112 -5.87 -3.46 -18.01
C GLU A 112 -6.60 -3.49 -16.68
N ARG A 113 -7.94 -3.66 -16.69
CA ARG A 113 -8.75 -3.78 -15.48
C ARG A 113 -8.33 -5.02 -14.67
N ARG A 114 -8.24 -6.17 -15.33
CA ARG A 114 -7.78 -7.41 -14.73
C ARG A 114 -6.36 -7.30 -14.17
N LEU A 115 -5.48 -6.53 -14.82
CA LEU A 115 -4.16 -6.26 -14.28
C LEU A 115 -4.20 -5.42 -12.99
N LEU A 116 -5.12 -4.45 -12.89
CA LEU A 116 -5.32 -3.69 -11.65
C LEU A 116 -5.86 -4.58 -10.52
N GLU A 117 -6.83 -5.46 -10.82
CA GLU A 117 -7.36 -6.43 -9.86
C GLU A 117 -6.24 -7.34 -9.35
N ASN A 118 -5.48 -7.96 -10.24
CA ASN A 118 -4.36 -8.82 -9.85
C ASN A 118 -3.31 -8.10 -8.99
N LEU A 119 -3.02 -6.82 -9.27
CA LEU A 119 -2.00 -6.06 -8.54
C LEU A 119 -2.48 -5.55 -7.17
N PHE A 120 -3.73 -5.10 -7.10
CA PHE A 120 -4.22 -4.30 -5.98
C PHE A 120 -5.29 -5.00 -5.13
N VAL A 121 -6.05 -5.92 -5.74
CA VAL A 121 -7.04 -6.77 -5.08
C VAL A 121 -6.40 -8.09 -4.69
N GLU A 122 -6.02 -8.93 -5.66
CA GLU A 122 -5.47 -10.27 -5.40
C GLU A 122 -4.02 -10.22 -4.90
N GLY A 123 -3.36 -9.10 -5.11
CA GLY A 123 -2.06 -8.82 -4.53
C GLY A 123 -0.86 -9.54 -5.11
N ARG A 124 -0.97 -10.03 -6.33
CA ARG A 124 0.08 -10.73 -7.05
C ARG A 124 1.30 -9.86 -7.29
N SER A 125 2.48 -10.47 -7.22
CA SER A 125 3.72 -9.76 -7.45
C SER A 125 3.94 -9.45 -8.93
N LEU A 126 4.73 -8.42 -9.23
CA LEU A 126 5.13 -8.12 -10.61
C LEU A 126 5.96 -9.25 -11.25
N ALA A 127 6.60 -10.09 -10.44
CA ALA A 127 7.34 -11.25 -10.92
C ALA A 127 6.38 -12.38 -11.35
N GLU A 128 5.37 -12.69 -10.52
CA GLU A 128 4.32 -13.65 -10.88
C GLU A 128 3.57 -13.24 -12.15
N LEU A 129 3.20 -11.95 -12.23
CA LEU A 129 2.50 -11.43 -13.40
C LEU A 129 3.38 -11.40 -14.65
N ALA A 130 4.68 -11.15 -14.51
CA ALA A 130 5.61 -11.26 -15.62
C ALA A 130 5.63 -12.68 -16.20
N VAL A 131 5.66 -13.71 -15.34
CA VAL A 131 5.60 -15.12 -15.76
C VAL A 131 4.25 -15.42 -16.42
N LEU A 132 3.14 -15.04 -15.77
CA LEU A 132 1.78 -15.29 -16.26
C LEU A 132 1.51 -14.65 -17.62
N HIS A 133 2.01 -13.42 -17.83
CA HIS A 133 1.88 -12.69 -19.10
C HIS A 133 3.04 -12.94 -20.08
N GLN A 134 3.96 -13.85 -19.80
CA GLN A 134 5.13 -14.17 -20.63
C GLN A 134 5.98 -12.93 -20.99
N LEU A 135 6.12 -12.02 -20.04
CA LEU A 135 6.93 -10.80 -20.15
C LEU A 135 8.19 -10.91 -19.29
N SER A 136 9.19 -10.10 -19.63
CA SER A 136 10.28 -9.84 -18.69
C SER A 136 9.77 -8.99 -17.51
N LEU A 137 10.43 -9.10 -16.35
CA LEU A 137 10.12 -8.26 -15.19
C LEU A 137 10.20 -6.76 -15.53
N ALA A 138 11.16 -6.36 -16.38
CA ALA A 138 11.27 -4.99 -16.87
C ALA A 138 10.09 -4.61 -17.78
N GLY A 139 9.65 -5.51 -18.66
CA GLY A 139 8.46 -5.33 -19.48
C GLY A 139 7.20 -5.17 -18.65
N MET A 140 7.05 -5.98 -17.60
CA MET A 140 5.92 -5.91 -16.67
C MET A 140 5.89 -4.60 -15.87
N LYS A 141 7.05 -4.15 -15.38
CA LYS A 141 7.20 -2.82 -14.75
C LYS A 141 6.77 -1.69 -15.69
N LYS A 142 7.23 -1.71 -16.94
CA LYS A 142 6.88 -0.71 -17.95
C LYS A 142 5.39 -0.74 -18.31
N ARG A 143 4.78 -1.93 -18.40
CA ARG A 143 3.34 -2.10 -18.63
C ARG A 143 2.54 -1.47 -17.48
N ARG A 144 2.90 -1.77 -16.24
CA ARG A 144 2.29 -1.17 -15.05
C ARG A 144 2.42 0.36 -15.03
N GLU A 145 3.60 0.89 -15.34
CA GLU A 145 3.83 2.34 -15.38
C GLU A 145 2.91 3.03 -16.39
N ARG A 146 2.78 2.47 -17.60
CA ARG A 146 1.88 2.98 -18.65
C ARG A 146 0.42 2.96 -18.22
N LEU A 147 -0.02 1.86 -17.60
CA LEU A 147 -1.37 1.72 -17.08
C LEU A 147 -1.68 2.77 -16.02
N LEU A 148 -0.81 2.94 -15.02
CA LEU A 148 -1.00 3.94 -13.97
C LEU A 148 -0.96 5.38 -14.53
N LYS A 149 -0.14 5.63 -15.56
CA LYS A 149 -0.10 6.92 -16.24
C LYS A 149 -1.42 7.22 -16.96
N LYS A 150 -2.00 6.22 -17.62
CA LYS A 150 -3.31 6.30 -18.30
C LYS A 150 -4.44 6.58 -17.32
N VAL A 151 -4.50 5.84 -16.21
CA VAL A 151 -5.47 6.09 -15.12
C VAL A 151 -5.34 7.51 -14.60
N ARG A 152 -4.10 7.97 -14.35
CA ARG A 152 -3.85 9.32 -13.83
C ARG A 152 -4.23 10.43 -14.82
N SER A 153 -3.98 10.27 -16.12
CA SER A 153 -4.30 11.31 -17.10
C SER A 153 -5.80 11.51 -17.23
N GLN A 154 -6.59 10.44 -17.28
CA GLN A 154 -8.05 10.52 -17.42
C GLN A 154 -8.70 11.13 -16.17
N LEU A 155 -8.22 10.76 -14.97
CA LEU A 155 -8.66 11.38 -13.71
C LEU A 155 -8.36 12.88 -13.60
N LEU A 156 -7.33 13.37 -14.30
CA LEU A 156 -6.98 14.79 -14.31
C LEU A 156 -7.79 15.57 -15.37
N GLU A 157 -8.13 14.94 -16.49
CA GLU A 157 -9.01 15.50 -17.52
C GLU A 157 -10.44 15.68 -16.99
N ASP A 158 -10.98 14.70 -16.26
CA ASP A 158 -12.33 14.80 -15.66
C ASP A 158 -12.44 15.89 -14.59
N LYS A 159 -11.35 16.17 -13.85
CA LYS A 159 -11.33 17.30 -12.90
C LYS A 159 -11.35 18.67 -13.56
N VAL A 160 -10.95 18.77 -14.83
CA VAL A 160 -10.95 20.03 -15.58
C VAL A 160 -12.35 20.34 -16.13
N ASP A 161 -13.15 19.33 -16.44
CA ASP A 161 -14.52 19.52 -16.95
C ASP A 161 -15.56 19.79 -15.85
N ILE A 162 -15.28 19.47 -14.57
CA ILE A 162 -16.14 19.86 -13.43
C ILE A 162 -15.99 21.35 -13.05
N LEU A 163 -14.99 22.05 -13.61
CA LEU A 163 -14.70 23.46 -13.34
C LEU A 163 -15.00 24.41 -14.51
N LYS A 164 -15.70 23.92 -15.55
CA LYS A 164 -16.28 24.74 -16.63
C LYS A 164 -17.79 24.80 -16.49
#